data_AF-A0A7W5HD46-F1
#
_entry.id   AF-A0A7W5HD46-F1
#
_cell.length_a   1.000
_cell.length_b   1.000
_cell.length_c   1.000
_cell.angle_alpha   90.00
_cell.angle_beta   90.00
_cell.angle_gamma   90.00
#
_symmetry.space_group_name_H-M   'P 1'
#
loop_
_entity.id
_entity.type
_entity.pdbx_description
1 polymer ?
#
loop_
_entity_poly.entity_id
_entity_poly.type
_entity_poly.pdbx_seq_one_letter_code
_entity_poly.pdbx_strand_id
1 'polypeptide(L)'
;MGAARHDRPPRLQGIVEADETYLLESQKGSRHLDRPARRRGGKARRRGISNELDCILVARDRDGKTRHFVCGRGPVTARQLARHLTPVLAADVLLVSDSAAAYRTFARRAGILHEAVNLSAGVRTRGALHLQHVNGYHSRFHGWLSRFNGVASKYLPNYLGWRHGLDGQRWLAPAD
;
A
#
# COMPACT_ATOMS: atom_id res chain seq x y z
N MET A 1 10.89 27.03 -26.68
CA MET A 1 10.66 25.59 -26.48
C MET A 1 11.79 25.04 -25.60
N GLY A 2 11.57 24.96 -24.29
CA GLY A 2 12.54 24.38 -23.35
C GLY A 2 12.14 22.95 -23.02
N ALA A 3 13.04 22.01 -23.25
CA ALA A 3 12.84 20.59 -23.01
C ALA A 3 12.41 20.34 -21.55
N ALA A 4 11.25 19.68 -21.38
CA ALA A 4 10.85 19.08 -20.12
C ALA A 4 11.90 18.02 -19.76
N ARG A 5 12.87 18.41 -18.93
CA ARG A 5 13.85 17.51 -18.32
C ARG A 5 13.06 16.36 -17.68
N HIS A 6 13.52 15.14 -17.88
CA HIS A 6 12.94 13.89 -17.37
C HIS A 6 12.55 13.99 -15.89
N ASP A 7 11.34 14.48 -15.61
CA ASP A 7 10.81 14.58 -14.26
C ASP A 7 10.28 13.19 -13.88
N ARG A 8 11.21 12.25 -13.64
CA ARG A 8 10.86 11.04 -12.93
C ARG A 8 10.35 11.51 -11.57
N PRO A 9 9.11 11.18 -11.19
CA PRO A 9 8.59 11.62 -9.91
C PRO A 9 9.54 11.16 -8.80
N PRO A 10 9.81 12.00 -7.78
CA PRO A 10 10.86 11.74 -6.81
C PRO A 10 10.70 10.36 -6.17
N ARG A 11 11.82 9.65 -6.06
CA ARG A 11 11.90 8.36 -5.37
C ARG A 11 11.62 8.55 -3.87
N LEU A 12 11.18 7.49 -3.23
CA LEU A 12 11.10 7.42 -1.77
C LEU A 12 12.52 7.26 -1.21
N GLN A 13 12.85 8.03 -0.18
CA GLN A 13 14.22 8.21 0.31
C GLN A 13 14.31 8.15 1.84
N GLY A 14 15.53 8.07 2.38
CA GLY A 14 15.75 8.04 3.83
C GLY A 14 15.15 6.78 4.46
N ILE A 15 14.26 6.96 5.44
CA ILE A 15 13.52 5.84 6.04
C ILE A 15 12.18 5.68 5.32
N VAL A 16 11.96 4.52 4.72
CA VAL A 16 10.72 4.19 4.02
C VAL A 16 9.99 3.08 4.74
N GLU A 17 8.78 3.37 5.20
CA GLU A 17 7.87 2.40 5.77
C GLU A 17 7.09 1.72 4.64
N ALA A 18 7.05 0.39 4.61
CA ALA A 18 6.25 -0.37 3.67
C ALA A 18 5.42 -1.43 4.41
N ASP A 19 4.15 -1.48 4.08
CA ASP A 19 3.19 -2.45 4.61
C ASP A 19 2.04 -2.64 3.62
N GLU A 20 1.30 -3.72 3.83
CA GLU A 20 0.15 -4.09 3.01
C GLU A 20 -1.14 -3.78 3.73
N THR A 21 -2.15 -3.44 2.94
CA THR A 21 -3.52 -3.50 3.39
C THR A 21 -4.35 -4.33 2.43
N TYR A 22 -5.46 -4.86 2.94
CA TYR A 22 -6.24 -5.85 2.23
C TYR A 22 -7.71 -5.44 2.16
N LEU A 23 -8.32 -5.66 1.00
CA LEU A 23 -9.76 -5.46 0.78
C LEU A 23 -10.37 -6.77 0.29
N LEU A 24 -11.60 -7.06 0.69
CA LEU A 24 -12.31 -8.21 0.14
C LEU A 24 -12.58 -8.00 -1.34
N GLU A 25 -12.21 -8.99 -2.14
CA GLU A 25 -12.42 -8.98 -3.58
C GLU A 25 -13.90 -8.77 -3.92
N SER A 26 -14.12 -7.91 -4.91
CA SER A 26 -15.43 -7.44 -5.32
C SER A 26 -15.50 -7.25 -6.83
N GLN A 27 -16.32 -8.11 -7.46
CA GLN A 27 -16.67 -8.05 -8.89
C GLN A 27 -17.83 -7.09 -9.16
N LYS A 28 -18.03 -6.09 -8.30
CA LYS A 28 -19.07 -5.07 -8.51
C LYS A 28 -18.91 -4.41 -9.88
N GLY A 29 -20.01 -4.38 -10.64
CA GLY A 29 -20.04 -3.84 -12.01
C GLY A 29 -19.41 -4.77 -13.06
N SER A 30 -19.11 -6.04 -12.75
CA SER A 30 -18.87 -7.06 -13.76
C SER A 30 -20.20 -7.56 -14.33
N ARG A 31 -20.21 -7.89 -15.64
CA ARG A 31 -21.34 -8.56 -16.30
C ARG A 31 -21.27 -10.09 -16.19
N HIS A 32 -20.08 -10.62 -15.88
CA HIS A 32 -19.82 -12.04 -15.72
C HIS A 32 -19.18 -12.25 -14.35
N LEU A 33 -19.91 -12.91 -13.44
CA LEU A 33 -19.43 -13.22 -12.10
C LEU A 33 -18.96 -14.67 -12.06
N ASP A 34 -17.82 -14.93 -11.43
CA ASP A 34 -17.33 -16.29 -11.17
C ASP A 34 -17.94 -16.91 -9.88
N ARG A 35 -18.82 -16.14 -9.21
CA ARG A 35 -19.49 -16.49 -7.96
C ARG A 35 -20.88 -15.85 -7.89
N PRO A 36 -21.78 -16.31 -7.00
CA PRO A 36 -23.06 -15.65 -6.79
C PRO A 36 -22.91 -14.17 -6.41
N ALA A 37 -23.85 -13.35 -6.88
CA ALA A 37 -23.93 -11.94 -6.54
C ALA A 37 -24.13 -11.74 -5.03
N ARG A 38 -23.41 -10.77 -4.44
CA ARG A 38 -23.61 -10.36 -3.04
C ARG A 38 -24.64 -9.25 -2.99
N ARG A 39 -25.60 -9.34 -2.05
CA ARG A 39 -26.60 -8.29 -1.81
C ARG A 39 -26.01 -7.08 -1.07
N ARG A 40 -25.16 -7.30 -0.08
CA ARG A 40 -24.49 -6.28 0.75
C ARG A 40 -23.13 -6.79 1.19
N GLY A 41 -22.13 -5.90 1.19
CA GLY A 41 -20.80 -6.14 1.77
C GLY A 41 -20.27 -7.56 1.55
N GLY A 42 -19.51 -8.07 2.51
CA GLY A 42 -19.08 -9.46 2.55
C GLY A 42 -17.95 -9.65 3.55
N LYS A 43 -17.68 -10.90 3.88
CA LYS A 43 -16.48 -11.31 4.60
C LYS A 43 -15.77 -12.41 3.82
N ALA A 44 -14.46 -12.49 3.96
CA ALA A 44 -13.71 -13.64 3.47
C ALA A 44 -14.21 -14.91 4.18
N ARG A 45 -14.22 -16.04 3.46
CA ARG A 45 -14.58 -17.34 4.04
C ARG A 45 -13.46 -17.87 4.92
N ARG A 46 -12.21 -17.63 4.52
CA ARG A 46 -11.02 -18.06 5.26
C ARG A 46 -10.59 -17.00 6.26
N ARG A 47 -10.10 -17.44 7.42
CA ARG A 47 -9.39 -16.56 8.36
C ARG A 47 -8.01 -16.22 7.78
N GLY A 48 -7.50 -15.03 8.10
CA GLY A 48 -6.20 -14.57 7.63
C GLY A 48 -6.20 -14.11 6.16
N ILE A 49 -5.00 -13.82 5.65
CA ILE A 49 -4.80 -13.35 4.28
C ILE A 49 -4.97 -14.51 3.30
N SER A 50 -5.84 -14.35 2.30
CA SER A 50 -6.13 -15.37 1.30
C SER A 50 -6.36 -14.77 -0.08
N ASN A 51 -6.52 -15.61 -1.09
CA ASN A 51 -6.85 -15.20 -2.45
C ASN A 51 -8.25 -14.57 -2.61
N GLU A 52 -9.04 -14.48 -1.54
CA GLU A 52 -10.28 -13.70 -1.49
C GLU A 52 -10.02 -12.20 -1.25
N LEU A 53 -8.78 -11.81 -0.92
CA LEU A 53 -8.42 -10.44 -0.60
C LEU A 53 -7.52 -9.84 -1.68
N ASP A 54 -7.85 -8.65 -2.16
CA ASP A 54 -6.94 -7.83 -2.95
C ASP A 54 -5.88 -7.23 -2.03
N CYS A 55 -4.62 -7.40 -2.40
CA CYS A 55 -3.45 -6.89 -1.72
C CYS A 55 -3.07 -5.51 -2.29
N ILE A 56 -3.00 -4.53 -1.40
CA ILE A 56 -2.57 -3.17 -1.71
C ILE A 56 -1.29 -2.92 -0.92
N LEU A 57 -0.17 -2.82 -1.61
CA LEU A 57 1.11 -2.44 -1.03
C LEU A 57 1.18 -0.92 -0.94
N VAL A 58 1.54 -0.38 0.21
CA VAL A 58 1.80 1.04 0.41
C VAL A 58 3.22 1.22 0.92
N ALA A 59 3.96 2.14 0.31
CA ALA A 59 5.28 2.56 0.76
C ALA A 59 5.28 4.08 0.96
N ARG A 60 5.80 4.54 2.10
CA ARG A 60 5.81 5.94 2.50
C ARG A 60 7.12 6.33 3.14
N ASP A 61 7.73 7.41 2.67
CA ASP A 61 8.91 8.00 3.32
C ASP A 61 8.51 8.93 4.49
N ARG A 62 9.48 9.33 5.30
CA ARG A 62 9.24 10.24 6.43
C ARG A 62 8.87 11.67 6.02
N ASP A 63 9.20 12.06 4.80
CA ASP A 63 8.78 13.35 4.22
C ASP A 63 7.29 13.33 3.80
N GLY A 64 6.64 12.16 3.88
CA GLY A 64 5.23 11.97 3.58
C GLY A 64 4.94 11.58 2.12
N LYS A 65 5.95 11.42 1.27
CA LYS A 65 5.76 10.93 -0.10
C LYS A 65 5.26 9.49 -0.02
N THR A 66 4.22 9.17 -0.77
CA THR A 66 3.57 7.85 -0.73
C THR A 66 3.44 7.26 -2.12
N ARG A 67 3.75 5.96 -2.24
CA ARG A 67 3.48 5.12 -3.41
C ARG A 67 2.57 3.98 -2.98
N HIS A 68 1.67 3.58 -3.87
CA HIS A 68 0.74 2.49 -3.62
C HIS A 68 0.64 1.62 -4.87
N PHE A 69 0.39 0.33 -4.68
CA PHE A 69 0.32 -0.64 -5.77
C PHE A 69 -0.72 -1.72 -5.47
N VAL A 70 -1.47 -2.12 -6.50
CA VAL A 70 -2.32 -3.31 -6.42
C VAL A 70 -1.48 -4.51 -6.81
N CYS A 71 -1.21 -5.41 -5.87
CA CYS A 71 -0.30 -6.54 -6.06
C CYS A 71 -1.03 -7.80 -6.58
N GLY A 72 -2.35 -7.77 -6.71
CA GLY A 72 -3.17 -8.93 -7.01
C GLY A 72 -3.86 -9.45 -5.75
N ARG A 73 -4.12 -10.76 -5.67
CA ARG A 73 -4.85 -11.36 -4.55
C ARG A 73 -3.95 -12.21 -3.66
N GLY A 74 -4.26 -12.25 -2.36
CA GLY A 74 -3.49 -13.02 -1.38
C GLY A 74 -2.25 -12.30 -0.85
N PRO A 75 -1.42 -12.99 -0.05
CA PRO A 75 -0.25 -12.38 0.56
C PRO A 75 0.76 -11.93 -0.49
N VAL A 76 1.46 -10.84 -0.22
CA VAL A 76 2.53 -10.38 -1.12
C VAL A 76 3.65 -11.43 -1.22
N THR A 77 4.30 -11.47 -2.37
CA THR A 77 5.53 -12.23 -2.59
C THR A 77 6.72 -11.31 -2.75
N ALA A 78 7.93 -11.81 -2.45
CA ALA A 78 9.16 -11.07 -2.69
C ALA A 78 9.33 -10.63 -4.17
N ARG A 79 8.76 -11.38 -5.12
CA ARG A 79 8.75 -11.03 -6.55
C ARG A 79 7.85 -9.82 -6.82
N GLN A 80 6.67 -9.76 -6.20
CA GLN A 80 5.78 -8.59 -6.31
C GLN A 80 6.42 -7.36 -5.64
N LEU A 81 7.01 -7.53 -4.45
CA LEU A 81 7.74 -6.46 -3.78
C LEU A 81 8.86 -5.90 -4.67
N ALA A 82 9.71 -6.77 -5.25
CA ALA A 82 10.77 -6.35 -6.16
C ALA A 82 10.24 -5.59 -7.39
N ARG A 83 9.14 -6.08 -7.99
CA ARG A 83 8.51 -5.42 -9.14
C ARG A 83 8.04 -4.00 -8.80
N HIS A 84 7.47 -3.79 -7.61
CA HIS A 84 6.82 -2.54 -7.25
C HIS A 84 7.73 -1.55 -6.53
N LEU A 85 8.57 -2.02 -5.61
CA LEU A 85 9.39 -1.15 -4.75
C LEU A 85 10.72 -0.75 -5.40
N THR A 86 11.43 -1.66 -6.07
CA THR A 86 12.74 -1.35 -6.68
C THR A 86 12.71 -0.12 -7.61
N PRO A 87 11.69 0.09 -8.46
CA PRO A 87 11.64 1.27 -9.33
C PRO A 87 11.45 2.60 -8.58
N VAL A 88 10.89 2.57 -7.36
CA VAL A 88 10.48 3.79 -6.64
C VAL A 88 11.30 4.10 -5.40
N LEU A 89 12.12 3.17 -4.92
CA LEU A 89 13.05 3.37 -3.81
C LEU A 89 14.35 4.01 -4.29
N ALA A 90 14.92 4.92 -3.50
CA ALA A 90 16.30 5.38 -3.63
C ALA A 90 17.28 4.25 -3.26
N ALA A 91 18.53 4.36 -3.70
CA ALA A 91 19.53 3.31 -3.53
C ALA A 91 19.99 3.14 -2.06
N ASP A 92 19.98 4.23 -1.30
CA ASP A 92 20.47 4.36 0.08
C ASP A 92 19.34 4.33 1.13
N VAL A 93 18.17 3.79 0.74
CA VAL A 93 17.01 3.74 1.63
C VAL A 93 17.19 2.73 2.76
N LEU A 94 16.70 3.09 3.96
CA LEU A 94 16.37 2.13 5.01
C LEU A 94 14.89 1.74 4.89
N LEU A 95 14.64 0.52 4.42
CA LEU A 95 13.30 -0.05 4.36
C LEU A 95 12.88 -0.55 5.74
N VAL A 96 11.69 -0.15 6.20
CA VAL A 96 11.08 -0.64 7.43
C VAL A 96 9.77 -1.33 7.07
N SER A 97 9.60 -2.59 7.48
CA SER A 97 8.36 -3.34 7.24
C SER A 97 7.95 -4.15 8.47
N ASP A 98 6.86 -4.89 8.36
CA ASP A 98 6.52 -5.93 9.33
C ASP A 98 7.52 -7.10 9.28
N SER A 99 7.29 -8.11 10.12
CA SER A 99 8.13 -9.30 10.20
C SER A 99 7.85 -10.36 9.11
N ALA A 100 7.13 -10.03 8.03
CA ALA A 100 6.85 -10.98 6.96
C ALA A 100 8.13 -11.39 6.19
N ALA A 101 8.23 -12.68 5.88
CA ALA A 101 9.42 -13.25 5.21
C ALA A 101 9.64 -12.70 3.79
N ALA A 102 8.57 -12.20 3.14
CA ALA A 102 8.64 -11.63 1.80
C ALA A 102 9.54 -10.38 1.76
N TYR A 103 9.42 -9.48 2.74
CA TYR A 103 10.24 -8.27 2.83
C TYR A 103 11.72 -8.60 3.06
N ARG A 104 12.03 -9.48 4.01
CA ARG A 104 13.42 -9.94 4.24
C ARG A 104 14.04 -10.52 2.97
N THR A 105 13.29 -11.36 2.26
CA THR A 105 13.76 -11.99 1.03
C THR A 105 13.96 -10.97 -0.09
N PHE A 106 13.04 -10.01 -0.23
CA PHE A 106 13.14 -8.92 -1.18
C PHE A 106 14.37 -8.04 -0.91
N ALA A 107 14.50 -7.52 0.31
CA ALA A 107 15.57 -6.62 0.69
C ALA A 107 16.95 -7.25 0.48
N ARG A 108 17.13 -8.50 0.92
CA ARG A 108 18.37 -9.25 0.71
C ARG A 108 18.72 -9.41 -0.77
N ARG A 109 17.74 -9.71 -1.63
CA ARG A 109 17.96 -9.87 -3.07
C ARG A 109 18.22 -8.55 -3.79
N ALA A 110 17.62 -7.46 -3.31
CA ALA A 110 17.77 -6.14 -3.89
C ALA A 110 18.98 -5.36 -3.34
N GLY A 111 19.67 -5.88 -2.31
CA GLY A 111 20.78 -5.18 -1.65
C GLY A 111 20.33 -3.95 -0.85
N ILE A 112 19.08 -3.95 -0.35
CA ILE A 112 18.49 -2.82 0.37
C ILE A 112 18.62 -3.06 1.88
N LEU A 113 18.99 -2.03 2.64
CA LEU A 113 19.00 -2.10 4.09
C LEU A 113 17.57 -2.25 4.62
N HIS A 114 17.34 -3.23 5.48
CA HIS A 114 15.99 -3.58 5.95
C HIS A 114 15.95 -3.85 7.44
N GLU A 115 14.99 -3.22 8.11
CA GLU A 115 14.64 -3.46 9.50
C GLU A 115 13.18 -3.90 9.61
N ALA A 116 12.93 -4.93 10.40
CA ALA A 116 11.59 -5.46 10.63
C ALA A 116 11.08 -5.07 12.02
N VAL A 117 9.87 -4.52 12.09
CA VAL A 117 9.18 -4.26 13.35
C VAL A 117 8.31 -5.47 13.69
N ASN A 118 8.61 -6.14 14.80
CA ASN A 118 7.86 -7.31 15.24
C ASN A 118 6.58 -6.90 15.98
N LEU A 119 5.54 -6.58 15.22
CA LEU A 119 4.22 -6.23 15.75
C LEU A 119 3.59 -7.37 16.57
N SER A 120 3.85 -8.63 16.20
CA SER A 120 3.31 -9.81 16.91
C SER A 120 3.92 -10.04 18.29
N ALA A 121 5.12 -9.53 18.55
CA ALA A 121 5.77 -9.58 19.86
C ALA A 121 5.41 -8.37 20.76
N GLY A 122 4.44 -7.54 20.36
CA GLY A 122 4.05 -6.33 21.11
C GLY A 122 5.04 -5.17 20.98
N VAL A 123 6.13 -5.32 20.23
CA VAL A 123 7.11 -4.27 19.97
C VAL A 123 6.58 -3.39 18.85
N ARG A 124 5.93 -2.28 19.22
CA ARG A 124 5.34 -1.32 18.27
C ARG A 124 6.34 -0.29 17.74
N THR A 125 7.45 -0.11 18.44
CA THR A 125 8.53 0.81 18.09
C THR A 125 9.88 0.23 18.56
N ARG A 126 10.93 0.44 17.77
CA ARG A 126 12.32 0.20 18.18
C ARG A 126 13.11 1.48 17.92
N GLY A 127 13.08 2.41 18.87
CA GLY A 127 13.56 3.77 18.66
C GLY A 127 12.78 4.45 17.53
N ALA A 128 13.49 4.96 16.52
CA ALA A 128 12.89 5.60 15.34
C ALA A 128 12.21 4.62 14.36
N LEU A 129 12.39 3.30 14.52
CA LEU A 129 11.84 2.29 13.61
C LEU A 129 10.41 1.93 13.99
N HIS A 130 9.46 2.26 13.11
CA HIS A 130 8.04 2.00 13.30
C HIS A 130 7.28 2.06 11.96
N LEU A 131 6.03 1.60 11.96
CA LEU A 131 5.13 1.59 10.79
C LEU A 131 3.94 2.56 10.95
N GLN A 132 4.04 3.55 11.83
CA GLN A 132 2.91 4.42 12.17
C GLN A 132 2.43 5.28 10.99
N HIS A 133 3.29 5.71 10.07
CA HIS A 133 2.86 6.56 8.96
C HIS A 133 2.13 5.74 7.90
N VAL A 134 2.63 4.55 7.57
CA VAL A 134 1.93 3.66 6.64
C VAL A 134 0.60 3.17 7.24
N ASN A 135 0.56 2.84 8.53
CA ASN A 135 -0.68 2.50 9.24
C ASN A 135 -1.67 3.67 9.32
N GLY A 136 -1.17 4.88 9.55
CA GLY A 136 -1.98 6.10 9.50
C GLY A 136 -2.59 6.32 8.11
N TYR A 137 -1.82 6.07 7.05
CA TYR A 137 -2.32 6.12 5.68
C TYR A 137 -3.39 5.04 5.43
N HIS A 138 -3.17 3.80 5.89
CA HIS A 138 -4.15 2.71 5.79
C HIS A 138 -5.48 3.12 6.44
N SER A 139 -5.44 3.65 7.66
CA SER A 139 -6.63 4.11 8.37
C SER A 139 -7.40 5.19 7.60
N ARG A 140 -6.70 6.22 7.09
CA ARG A 140 -7.32 7.27 6.25
C ARG A 140 -7.90 6.72 4.95
N PHE A 141 -7.21 5.76 4.33
CA PHE A 141 -7.65 5.13 3.09
C PHE A 141 -8.94 4.32 3.31
N HIS A 142 -8.99 3.47 4.32
CA HIS A 142 -10.21 2.71 4.67
C HIS A 142 -11.36 3.63 5.09
N GLY A 143 -11.07 4.65 5.90
CA GLY A 143 -12.06 5.66 6.29
C GLY A 143 -12.65 6.38 5.07
N TRP A 144 -11.82 6.74 4.09
CA TRP A 144 -12.28 7.34 2.84
C TRP A 144 -13.08 6.36 1.98
N LEU A 145 -12.64 5.09 1.87
CA LEU A 145 -13.36 4.05 1.13
C LEU A 145 -14.73 3.73 1.72
N SER A 146 -14.92 3.90 3.03
CA SER A 146 -16.20 3.64 3.69
C SER A 146 -17.35 4.52 3.19
N ARG A 147 -17.03 5.66 2.56
CA ARG A 147 -18.00 6.59 1.96
C ARG A 147 -18.63 6.04 0.67
N PHE A 148 -18.04 5.00 0.08
CA PHE A 148 -18.56 4.37 -1.13
C PHE A 148 -19.47 3.19 -0.77
N ASN A 149 -20.57 3.03 -1.52
CA ASN A 149 -21.50 1.89 -1.40
C ASN A 149 -20.91 0.60 -2.02
N GLY A 150 -19.71 0.21 -1.60
CA GLY A 150 -18.94 -0.91 -2.09
C GLY A 150 -17.88 -0.52 -3.13
N VAL A 151 -16.67 -1.02 -2.91
CA VAL A 151 -15.49 -0.88 -3.77
C VAL A 151 -15.48 -2.01 -4.80
N ALA A 152 -15.09 -1.71 -6.03
CA ALA A 152 -14.89 -2.71 -7.08
C ALA A 152 -13.39 -2.93 -7.32
N SER A 153 -12.94 -4.19 -7.27
CA SER A 153 -11.52 -4.55 -7.40
C SER A 153 -10.90 -4.05 -8.70
N LYS A 154 -11.67 -4.13 -9.80
CA LYS A 154 -11.26 -3.64 -11.12
C LYS A 154 -10.94 -2.14 -11.19
N TYR A 155 -11.40 -1.35 -10.22
CA TYR A 155 -11.15 0.09 -10.16
C TYR A 155 -10.23 0.50 -9.00
N LEU A 156 -9.60 -0.44 -8.28
CA LEU A 156 -8.64 -0.13 -7.22
C LEU A 156 -7.55 0.87 -7.64
N PRO A 157 -6.96 0.78 -8.85
CA PRO A 157 -6.01 1.81 -9.31
C PRO A 157 -6.60 3.22 -9.30
N ASN A 158 -7.87 3.40 -9.68
CA ASN A 158 -8.53 4.70 -9.69
C ASN A 158 -8.77 5.23 -8.28
N TYR A 159 -9.26 4.37 -7.38
CA TYR A 159 -9.47 4.74 -5.97
C TYR A 159 -8.17 5.19 -5.31
N LEU A 160 -7.08 4.47 -5.56
CA LEU A 160 -5.79 4.83 -5.00
C LEU A 160 -5.22 6.12 -5.62
N GLY A 161 -5.41 6.33 -6.93
CA GLY A 161 -5.07 7.58 -7.60
C GLY A 161 -5.79 8.79 -7.00
N TRP A 162 -7.11 8.69 -6.76
CA TRP A 162 -7.87 9.74 -6.08
C TRP A 162 -7.41 9.96 -4.65
N ARG A 163 -7.15 8.88 -3.89
CA ARG A 163 -6.64 9.00 -2.52
C ARG A 163 -5.28 9.71 -2.50
N HIS A 164 -4.40 9.42 -3.45
CA HIS A 164 -3.10 10.07 -3.54
C HIS A 164 -3.21 11.56 -3.81
N GLY A 165 -4.10 11.98 -4.72
CA GLY A 165 -4.40 13.40 -4.94
C GLY A 165 -4.87 14.10 -3.65
N LEU A 166 -5.77 13.46 -2.90
CA LEU A 166 -6.29 13.99 -1.63
C LEU A 166 -5.27 13.96 -0.47
N ASP A 167 -4.26 13.09 -0.53
CA ASP A 167 -3.22 12.99 0.50
C ASP A 167 -2.06 13.96 0.24
N GLY A 168 -1.74 14.23 -1.03
CA GLY A 168 -0.77 15.25 -1.45
C GLY A 168 -1.30 16.68 -1.36
N GLN A 169 -2.61 16.87 -1.55
CA GLN A 169 -3.29 18.12 -1.21
C GLN A 169 -3.62 18.13 0.28
N ARG A 170 -2.62 18.53 1.09
CA ARG A 170 -2.82 18.95 2.47
C ARG A 170 -3.77 20.15 2.44
N TRP A 171 -5.06 19.85 2.59
CA TRP A 171 -6.23 20.72 2.54
C TRP A 171 -5.89 22.22 2.53
N LEU A 172 -5.88 22.83 1.35
CA LEU A 172 -6.31 24.22 1.25
C LEU A 172 -7.82 24.18 1.44
N ALA A 173 -8.26 24.21 2.70
CA ALA A 173 -9.56 24.79 2.97
C ALA A 173 -9.53 26.21 2.37
N PRO A 174 -10.60 26.71 1.74
CA PRO A 174 -10.72 28.14 1.52
C PRO A 174 -10.50 28.82 2.87
N ALA A 175 -9.63 29.83 2.91
CA ALA A 175 -9.64 30.73 4.05
C ALA A 175 -10.99 31.44 4.03
N ASP A 176 -11.77 31.26 5.09
CA ASP A 176 -12.92 32.11 5.39
C ASP A 176 -12.43 33.51 5.80
#